data_AF-A0A353H296-F1
#
_entry.id   AF-A0A353H296-F1
#
_cell.length_a   1.000
_cell.length_b   1.000
_cell.length_c   1.000
_cell.angle_alpha   90.00
_cell.angle_beta   90.00
_cell.angle_gamma   90.00
#
_symmetry.space_group_name_H-M   'P 1'
#
loop_
_entity.id
_entity.type
_entity.pdbx_description
1 polymer ?
#
loop_
_entity_poly.entity_id
_entity_poly.type
_entity_poly.pdbx_seq_one_letter_code
_entity_poly.pdbx_strand_id
1 'polypeptide(L)' 'RVKPDVAAPGEEIVSSFPSNTYQSASGTSFAGPHVAGVVALMWSANPMLIGQPEITRQLLE' A
#
# COMPACT_ATOMS: atom_id res chain seq x y z
N ARG A 1 -13.02 3.72 -16.64
CA ARG A 1 -12.79 4.18 -15.24
C ARG A 1 -11.58 5.09 -15.25
N VAL A 2 -11.61 6.19 -14.51
CA VAL A 2 -10.43 7.04 -14.31
C VAL A 2 -9.44 6.29 -13.42
N LYS A 3 -8.15 6.46 -13.69
CA LYS A 3 -7.02 5.90 -12.93
C LYS A 3 -6.06 7.03 -12.56
N PRO A 4 -5.21 6.85 -11.54
CA PRO A 4 -5.12 5.69 -10.64
C PRO A 4 -6.34 5.55 -9.72
N ASP A 5 -6.53 4.39 -9.09
CA ASP A 5 -7.63 4.19 -8.13
C ASP A 5 -7.37 4.93 -6.82
N VAL A 6 -6.13 4.87 -6.34
CA VAL A 6 -5.66 5.54 -5.11
C VAL A 6 -4.22 6.00 -5.33
N ALA A 7 -3.85 7.10 -4.69
CA ALA A 7 -2.47 7.58 -4.64
C ALA A 7 -1.92 7.41 -3.22
N ALA A 8 -0.62 7.09 -3.12
CA ALA A 8 0.09 6.94 -1.86
C ALA A 8 1.52 7.48 -1.99
N PRO A 9 2.22 7.73 -0.87
CA PRO A 9 3.59 8.23 -0.90
C PRO A 9 4.52 7.28 -1.67
N GLY A 10 5.15 7.81 -2.71
CA GLY A 10 6.11 7.07 -3.53
C GLY A 10 7.33 7.88 -3.92
N GLU A 11 7.47 9.12 -3.42
CA GLU A 11 8.60 10.00 -3.70
C GLU A 11 9.41 10.17 -2.40
N GLU A 12 10.73 10.07 -2.49
CA GLU A 12 11.66 10.24 -1.37
C GLU A 12 11.34 9.35 -0.15
N ILE A 13 10.86 8.13 -0.39
CA ILE A 13 10.49 7.19 0.68
C ILE A 13 11.74 6.54 1.26
N VAL A 14 11.97 6.73 2.56
CA VAL A 14 13.00 6.02 3.31
C VAL A 14 12.51 4.61 3.63
N SER A 15 13.26 3.59 3.20
CA SER A 15 12.93 2.19 3.48
C SER A 15 14.19 1.35 3.73
N SER A 16 13.99 0.12 4.20
CA SER A 16 15.05 -0.87 4.40
C SER A 16 15.69 -1.26 3.08
N PHE A 17 17.01 -1.28 3.04
CA PHE A 17 17.81 -1.72 1.90
C PHE A 17 18.79 -2.83 2.31
N PRO A 18 19.36 -3.60 1.35
CA PRO A 18 20.33 -4.64 1.64
C PRO A 18 21.49 -4.17 2.51
N SER A 19 22.18 -5.14 3.14
CA SER A 19 23.34 -4.87 4.01
C SER A 19 23.00 -4.07 5.27
N ASN A 20 21.79 -4.25 5.82
CA ASN A 20 21.31 -3.57 7.04
C ASN A 20 21.36 -2.03 6.92
N THR A 21 20.95 -1.51 5.76
CA THR A 21 20.95 -0.08 5.47
C THR A 21 19.54 0.47 5.31
N TYR A 22 19.43 1.79 5.31
CA TYR A 22 18.22 2.51 4.93
C TYR A 22 18.56 3.47 3.81
N GLN A 23 17.68 3.61 2.83
CA GLN A 23 17.88 4.50 1.70
C GLN A 23 16.55 5.20 1.35
N SER A 24 16.65 6.45 0.91
CA SER A 24 15.54 7.15 0.27
C SER A 24 15.48 6.79 -1.22
N ALA A 25 14.30 6.39 -1.69
CA ALA A 25 14.06 6.05 -3.08
C ALA A 25 12.65 6.48 -3.53
N SER A 26 12.49 6.68 -4.83
CA SER A 26 11.26 7.13 -5.46
C SER A 26 10.76 6.13 -6.50
N GLY A 27 9.45 6.02 -6.65
CA GLY A 27 8.76 5.19 -7.63
C GLY A 27 7.41 4.70 -7.13
N THR A 28 6.51 4.36 -8.05
CA THR A 28 5.21 3.74 -7.72
C THR A 28 5.38 2.38 -7.02
N SER A 29 6.53 1.72 -7.19
CA SER A 29 6.93 0.54 -6.41
C SER A 29 7.07 0.81 -4.91
N PHE A 30 7.24 2.07 -4.48
CA PHE A 30 7.23 2.49 -3.07
C PHE A 30 5.83 2.96 -2.62
N ALA A 31 4.97 3.42 -3.53
CA ALA A 31 3.56 3.68 -3.24
C ALA A 31 2.76 2.38 -3.04
N GLY A 32 3.05 1.33 -3.83
CA GLY A 32 2.41 0.02 -3.74
C GLY A 32 2.38 -0.59 -2.32
N PRO A 33 3.52 -0.72 -1.61
CA PRO A 33 3.55 -1.27 -0.25
C PRO A 33 2.82 -0.40 0.78
N HIS A 34 2.72 0.92 0.60
CA HIS A 34 1.88 1.76 1.46
C HIS A 34 0.40 1.35 1.35
N VAL A 35 -0.12 1.20 0.13
CA VAL A 35 -1.51 0.77 -0.10
C VAL A 35 -1.73 -0.66 0.42
N ALA A 36 -0.78 -1.56 0.16
CA ALA A 36 -0.85 -2.93 0.66
C ALA A 36 -0.88 -2.98 2.20
N GLY A 37 -0.12 -2.12 2.88
CA GLY A 37 -0.13 -1.97 4.33
C GLY A 37 -1.49 -1.52 4.87
N VAL A 38 -2.12 -0.52 4.23
CA VAL A 38 -3.48 -0.08 4.60
C VAL A 38 -4.49 -1.22 4.46
N VAL A 39 -4.46 -1.94 3.33
CA VAL A 39 -5.34 -3.11 3.11
C VAL A 39 -5.10 -4.19 4.16
N ALA A 40 -3.85 -4.48 4.50
CA ALA A 40 -3.53 -5.44 5.55
C ALA A 40 -4.09 -5.02 6.92
N LEU A 41 -4.04 -3.72 7.26
CA LEU A 41 -4.64 -3.18 8.47
C LEU A 41 -6.17 -3.27 8.46
N MET A 42 -6.81 -2.98 7.32
CA MET A 42 -8.27 -3.14 7.16
C MET A 42 -8.69 -4.59 7.40
N TRP A 43 -7.94 -5.55 6.83
CA TRP A 43 -8.20 -6.98 7.01
C TRP A 43 -7.89 -7.45 8.44
N SER A 44 -6.87 -6.89 9.08
CA SER A 44 -6.57 -7.17 10.49
C SER A 44 -7.67 -6.66 11.42
N ALA A 45 -8.24 -5.49 11.13
CA ALA A 45 -9.32 -4.90 11.92
C ALA A 45 -10.66 -5.61 11.69
N ASN A 46 -10.89 -6.10 10.47
CA ASN A 46 -12.07 -6.88 10.11
C ASN A 46 -11.69 -8.07 9.22
N PRO A 47 -11.44 -9.25 9.82
CA PRO A 47 -11.06 -10.45 9.08
C PRO A 47 -12.10 -10.94 8.06
N MET A 48 -13.37 -10.50 8.16
CA MET A 48 -14.38 -10.82 7.15
C MET A 48 -14.07 -10.21 5.78
N LEU A 49 -13.21 -9.19 5.70
CA LEU A 49 -12.79 -8.59 4.43
C LEU A 49 -11.76 -9.45 3.67
N ILE A 50 -11.11 -10.41 4.35
CA ILE A 50 -10.14 -11.31 3.71
C ILE A 50 -10.84 -12.14 2.63
N GLY A 51 -10.28 -12.16 1.43
CA GLY A 51 -10.88 -12.84 0.27
C GLY A 51 -12.00 -12.05 -0.41
N GLN A 52 -12.29 -10.81 0.03
CA GLN A 52 -13.27 -9.91 -0.57
C GLN A 52 -12.59 -8.68 -1.19
N PRO A 53 -11.85 -8.85 -2.31
CA PRO A 53 -11.06 -7.76 -2.90
C PRO A 53 -11.93 -6.61 -3.42
N GLU A 54 -13.13 -6.90 -3.92
CA GLU A 54 -14.05 -5.90 -4.44
C GLU A 54 -14.58 -4.97 -3.34
N ILE A 55 -15.00 -5.56 -2.21
CA ILE A 55 -15.47 -4.79 -1.04
C ILE A 55 -14.30 -4.01 -0.43
N THR A 56 -13.14 -4.65 -0.29
CA THR A 56 -11.93 -4.00 0.22
C THR A 56 -11.57 -2.78 -0.62
N ARG A 57 -11.65 -2.89 -1.95
CA ARG A 57 -11.38 -1.80 -2.88
C ARG A 57 -12.42 -0.68 -2.75
N GLN A 58 -13.71 -0.99 -2.63
CA GLN A 58 -14.77 0.01 -2.44
C GLN A 58 -14.64 0.79 -1.12
N LEU A 59 -14.05 0.17 -0.09
CA LEU A 59 -13.79 0.83 1.20
C LEU A 59 -12.51 1.68 1.19
N LEU A 60 -11.60 1.42 0.26
CA LEU A 60 -10.30 2.07 0.17
C LEU A 60 -10.34 3.36 -0.69
N GLU A 61 -11.23 3.40 -1.67
CA GLU A 61 -11.42 4.52 -2.62
C GLU A 61 -12.54 5.47 -2.17
#